data_AF-A0A377VV39-F1
#
_entry.id   AF-A0A377VV39-F1
#
_cell.length_a   1.000
_cell.length_b   1.000
_cell.length_c   1.000
_cell.angle_alpha   90.00
_cell.angle_beta   90.00
_cell.angle_gamma   90.00
#
_symmetry.space_group_name_H-M   'P 1'
#
loop_
_entity.id
_entity.type
_entity.pdbx_description
1 polymer ?
#
loop_
_entity_poly.entity_id
_entity_poly.type
_entity_poly.pdbx_seq_one_letter_code
_entity_poly.pdbx_strand_id
1 'polypeptide(L)'
;MTTRTPSSGWLSRLAQGSLVKQILIGLVLGVLLALVSKPAAIAVGLLGTLFVGALKAVAPVLVLMLVMASIANHQHGQKTSIRPILFLYLLGTFSAALTAVLFSFLFPSTLHLTTAADSITPPSGIVEVLRGLLMSMVSNPIDALLNANYIGILVWAVGLGFALRHGNDTTKT
;
A
#
# COMPACT_ATOMS: atom_id res chain seq x y z
N MET A 1 -31.42 -12.98 -31.11
CA MET A 1 -30.02 -13.32 -30.78
C MET A 1 -29.11 -12.54 -31.72
N THR A 2 -28.50 -11.44 -31.26
CA THR A 2 -27.54 -10.66 -32.04
C THR A 2 -26.27 -10.52 -31.21
N THR A 3 -25.32 -11.42 -31.45
CA THR A 3 -23.97 -11.36 -30.88
C THR A 3 -23.21 -10.23 -31.56
N ARG A 4 -23.08 -9.08 -30.89
CA ARG A 4 -22.19 -8.00 -31.32
C ARG A 4 -20.74 -8.51 -31.19
N THR A 5 -20.12 -8.84 -32.31
CA THR A 5 -18.66 -9.01 -32.42
C THR A 5 -17.98 -7.70 -32.02
N PRO A 6 -17.09 -7.67 -31.01
CA PRO A 6 -16.38 -6.45 -30.67
C PRO A 6 -15.44 -6.10 -31.83
N SER A 7 -15.41 -4.83 -32.21
CA SER A 7 -14.48 -4.32 -33.22
C SER A 7 -13.04 -4.68 -32.82
N SER A 8 -12.30 -5.25 -33.77
CA SER A 8 -10.88 -5.59 -33.61
C SER A 8 -10.03 -4.32 -33.65
N GLY A 9 -10.09 -3.52 -32.60
CA GLY A 9 -9.23 -2.36 -32.39
C GLY A 9 -7.93 -2.76 -31.69
N TRP A 10 -6.84 -2.04 -31.95
CA TRP A 10 -5.57 -2.19 -31.21
C TRP A 10 -5.76 -2.00 -29.69
N LEU A 11 -6.71 -1.16 -29.30
CA LEU A 11 -7.17 -0.97 -27.92
C LEU A 11 -7.82 -2.23 -27.30
N SER A 12 -8.60 -3.01 -28.06
CA SER A 12 -9.24 -4.22 -27.54
C SER A 12 -8.26 -5.37 -27.37
N ARG A 13 -7.25 -5.46 -28.25
CA ARG A 13 -6.14 -6.42 -28.11
C ARG A 13 -5.20 -6.08 -26.95
N LEU A 14 -4.96 -4.80 -26.69
CA LEU A 14 -4.22 -4.36 -25.50
C LEU A 14 -5.00 -4.68 -24.22
N ALA A 15 -6.30 -4.36 -24.16
CA ALA A 15 -7.14 -4.57 -22.97
C ALA A 15 -7.39 -6.05 -22.61
N GLN A 16 -7.30 -6.98 -23.57
CA GLN A 16 -7.45 -8.43 -23.35
C GLN A 16 -6.15 -9.14 -22.93
N GLY A 17 -5.02 -8.41 -22.86
CA GLY A 17 -3.72 -8.96 -22.47
C GLY A 17 -3.54 -9.15 -20.95
N SER A 18 -2.45 -9.81 -20.56
CA SER A 18 -2.06 -9.94 -19.14
C SER A 18 -1.73 -8.57 -18.52
N LEU A 19 -2.35 -8.25 -17.39
CA LEU A 19 -2.12 -6.99 -16.65
C LEU A 19 -0.64 -6.76 -16.33
N VAL A 20 0.08 -7.81 -15.94
CA VAL A 20 1.53 -7.73 -15.64
C VAL A 20 2.31 -7.28 -16.87
N LYS A 21 1.98 -7.81 -18.06
CA LYS A 21 2.63 -7.40 -19.32
C LYS A 21 2.28 -5.95 -19.67
N GLN A 22 1.04 -5.52 -19.44
CA GLN A 22 0.63 -4.13 -19.66
C GLN A 22 1.42 -3.15 -18.76
N ILE A 23 1.59 -3.49 -17.48
CA ILE A 23 2.38 -2.69 -16.53
C ILE A 23 3.85 -2.60 -16.98
N LEU A 24 4.45 -3.71 -17.41
CA LEU A 24 5.83 -3.72 -17.91
C LEU A 24 5.98 -2.87 -19.18
N ILE A 25 5.06 -3.00 -20.14
CA ILE A 25 5.09 -2.18 -21.36
C ILE A 25 4.93 -0.70 -21.00
N GLY A 26 3.99 -0.36 -20.11
CA GLY A 26 3.78 1.01 -19.64
C GLY A 26 5.02 1.59 -18.94
N LEU A 27 5.71 0.79 -18.12
CA LEU A 27 6.96 1.18 -17.46
C LEU A 27 8.06 1.49 -18.49
N VAL A 28 8.28 0.58 -19.44
CA VAL A 28 9.31 0.77 -20.49
C VAL A 28 8.99 2.00 -21.34
N LEU A 29 7.74 2.18 -21.76
CA LEU A 29 7.31 3.36 -22.52
C LEU A 29 7.47 4.65 -21.70
N GLY A 30 7.16 4.64 -20.40
CA GLY A 30 7.35 5.78 -19.51
C GLY A 30 8.82 6.19 -19.40
N VAL A 31 9.72 5.21 -19.26
CA VAL A 31 11.18 5.45 -19.25
C VAL A 31 11.65 6.01 -20.58
N LEU A 32 11.25 5.42 -21.71
CA LEU A 32 11.61 5.90 -23.05
C LEU A 32 11.12 7.33 -23.29
N LEU A 33 9.89 7.64 -22.88
CA LEU A 33 9.30 8.97 -23.02
C LEU A 33 10.06 10.01 -22.18
N ALA A 34 10.49 9.66 -20.96
CA ALA A 34 11.33 10.51 -20.12
C ALA A 34 12.71 10.79 -20.73
N LEU A 35 13.30 9.81 -21.43
CA LEU A 35 14.59 9.97 -22.13
C LEU A 35 14.46 10.82 -23.39
N VAL A 36 13.37 10.69 -24.14
CA VAL A 36 13.15 11.44 -25.39
C VAL A 36 12.71 12.88 -25.12
N SER A 37 11.80 13.10 -24.15
CA SER A 37 11.24 14.42 -23.87
C SER A 37 10.83 14.56 -22.40
N LYS A 38 11.67 15.26 -21.62
CA LYS A 38 11.37 15.64 -20.24
C LYS A 38 10.08 16.47 -20.10
N PRO A 39 9.78 17.46 -20.95
CA PRO A 39 8.52 18.20 -20.86
C PRO A 39 7.28 17.33 -21.06
N ALA A 40 7.32 16.40 -22.02
CA ALA A 40 6.23 15.45 -22.24
C ALA A 40 6.03 14.51 -21.04
N ALA A 41 7.14 14.05 -20.43
CA ALA A 41 7.08 13.21 -19.24
C ALA A 41 6.43 13.91 -18.03
N ILE A 42 6.74 15.19 -17.82
CA ILE A 42 6.12 15.99 -16.76
C ILE A 42 4.60 16.13 -17.00
N ALA A 43 4.18 16.38 -18.24
CA ALA A 43 2.76 16.50 -18.59
C ALA A 43 1.99 15.19 -18.32
N VAL A 44 2.57 14.05 -18.69
CA VAL A 44 2.01 12.71 -18.40
C VAL A 44 2.05 12.38 -16.91
N GLY A 45 2.95 13.01 -16.13
CA GLY A 45 3.06 12.87 -14.69
C GLY A 45 1.75 13.13 -13.93
N LEU A 46 0.86 13.98 -14.46
CA LEU A 46 -0.48 14.19 -13.92
C LEU A 46 -1.31 12.89 -13.87
N LEU A 47 -1.19 12.03 -14.88
CA LEU A 47 -1.88 10.73 -14.88
C LEU A 47 -1.33 9.82 -13.77
N GLY A 48 -0.03 9.91 -13.48
CA GLY A 48 0.60 9.19 -12.37
C GLY A 48 0.12 9.69 -11.01
N THR A 49 0.02 11.00 -10.80
CA THR A 49 -0.49 11.57 -9.54
C THR A 49 -1.96 11.24 -9.32
N LEU A 50 -2.79 11.30 -10.37
CA LEU A 50 -4.18 10.87 -10.33
C LEU A 50 -4.30 9.37 -9.97
N PHE A 51 -3.48 8.52 -10.57
CA PHE A 51 -3.46 7.08 -10.30
C PHE A 51 -3.08 6.78 -8.85
N VAL A 52 -1.98 7.35 -8.34
CA VAL A 52 -1.55 7.16 -6.96
C VAL A 52 -2.56 7.75 -5.98
N GLY A 53 -3.16 8.90 -6.31
CA GLY A 53 -4.24 9.51 -5.53
C GLY A 53 -5.45 8.58 -5.39
N ALA A 54 -5.91 8.02 -6.51
CA ALA A 54 -7.02 7.05 -6.52
C ALA A 54 -6.70 5.79 -5.69
N LEU A 55 -5.50 5.23 -5.83
CA LEU A 55 -5.07 4.08 -5.03
C LEU A 55 -5.01 4.39 -3.52
N LYS A 56 -4.46 5.56 -3.16
CA LYS A 56 -4.34 5.99 -1.76
C LYS A 56 -5.70 6.30 -1.13
N ALA A 57 -6.65 6.85 -1.89
CA ALA A 57 -7.97 7.18 -1.38
C ALA A 57 -8.76 5.94 -0.92
N VAL A 58 -8.60 4.83 -1.65
CA VAL A 58 -9.35 3.59 -1.39
C VAL A 58 -8.70 2.74 -0.27
N ALA A 59 -7.37 2.80 -0.14
CA ALA A 59 -6.62 1.89 0.73
C ALA A 59 -7.01 1.93 2.22
N PRO A 60 -7.14 3.09 2.91
CA PRO A 60 -7.49 3.15 4.33
C PRO A 60 -8.80 2.45 4.67
N VAL A 61 -9.83 2.70 3.85
CA VAL A 61 -11.16 2.12 4.04
C VAL A 61 -11.14 0.61 3.79
N LEU A 62 -10.46 0.17 2.73
CA LEU A 62 -10.31 -1.27 2.46
C LEU A 62 -9.59 -1.98 3.60
N VAL A 63 -8.50 -1.43 4.13
CA VAL A 63 -7.76 -2.07 5.23
C VAL A 63 -8.63 -2.21 6.47
N LEU A 64 -9.37 -1.16 6.86
CA LEU A 64 -10.31 -1.21 7.99
C LEU A 64 -11.33 -2.34 7.81
N MET A 65 -12.01 -2.34 6.66
CA MET A 65 -13.10 -3.28 6.39
C MET A 65 -12.60 -4.72 6.27
N LEU A 66 -11.49 -4.96 5.56
CA LEU A 66 -10.95 -6.30 5.35
C LEU A 66 -10.46 -6.92 6.65
N VAL A 67 -9.75 -6.16 7.48
CA VAL A 67 -9.24 -6.67 8.76
C VAL A 67 -10.39 -6.90 9.74
N MET A 68 -11.33 -5.95 9.83
CA MET A 68 -12.52 -6.09 10.68
C MET A 68 -13.34 -7.33 10.28
N ALA A 69 -13.66 -7.47 8.99
CA ALA A 69 -14.42 -8.61 8.47
C ALA A 69 -13.68 -9.94 8.66
N SER A 70 -12.36 -9.96 8.43
CA SER A 70 -11.54 -11.17 8.64
C SER A 70 -11.56 -11.63 10.10
N ILE A 71 -11.64 -10.71 11.07
CA ILE A 71 -11.69 -11.04 12.50
C ILE A 71 -13.11 -11.42 12.93
N ALA A 72 -14.11 -10.65 12.51
CA ALA A 72 -15.52 -10.91 12.83
C ALA A 72 -16.00 -12.28 12.31
N ASN A 73 -15.57 -12.64 11.08
CA ASN A 73 -15.94 -13.90 10.43
C ASN A 73 -15.01 -15.08 10.79
N HIS A 74 -14.02 -14.88 11.65
CA HIS A 74 -13.09 -15.94 12.02
C HIS A 74 -13.75 -17.00 12.93
N GLN A 75 -14.03 -18.17 12.37
CA GLN A 75 -14.64 -19.30 13.08
C GLN A 75 -13.66 -19.95 14.08
N HIS A 76 -14.14 -20.24 15.30
CA HIS A 76 -13.37 -20.96 16.31
C HIS A 76 -13.08 -22.40 15.84
N GLY A 77 -11.81 -22.83 15.91
CA GLY A 77 -11.39 -24.20 15.54
C GLY A 77 -10.67 -24.33 14.20
N GLN A 78 -10.65 -23.28 13.37
CA GLN A 78 -9.81 -23.26 12.17
C GLN A 78 -8.33 -23.08 12.56
N LYS A 79 -7.45 -23.98 12.09
CA LYS A 79 -6.02 -23.87 12.34
C LYS A 79 -5.46 -22.68 11.57
N THR A 80 -5.08 -21.61 12.27
CA THR A 80 -4.38 -20.49 11.68
C THR A 80 -2.87 -20.70 11.83
N SER A 81 -2.15 -20.87 10.72
CA SER A 81 -0.68 -20.99 10.71
C SER A 81 -0.01 -19.61 10.80
N ILE A 82 -0.46 -18.74 11.70
CA ILE A 82 0.05 -17.36 11.82
C ILE A 82 1.48 -17.36 12.35
N ARG A 83 1.81 -18.23 13.31
CA ARG A 83 3.13 -18.24 13.96
C ARG A 83 4.30 -18.47 12.97
N PRO A 84 4.25 -19.44 12.04
CA PRO A 84 5.26 -19.57 10.99
C PRO A 84 5.35 -18.34 10.08
N ILE A 85 4.22 -17.73 9.72
CA ILE A 85 4.19 -16.54 8.86
C ILE A 85 4.90 -15.37 9.54
N LEU A 86 4.65 -15.13 10.83
CA LEU A 86 5.32 -14.07 11.59
C LEU A 86 6.83 -14.31 11.69
N PHE A 87 7.26 -15.57 11.88
CA PHE A 87 8.68 -15.91 11.91
C PHE A 87 9.34 -15.65 10.55
N LEU A 88 8.71 -16.10 9.45
CA LEU A 88 9.19 -15.84 8.09
C LEU A 88 9.24 -14.35 7.78
N TYR A 89 8.24 -13.57 8.23
CA TYR A 89 8.19 -12.12 8.03
C TYR A 89 9.32 -11.40 8.77
N LEU A 90 9.56 -11.77 10.04
CA LEU A 90 10.63 -11.17 10.84
C LEU A 90 12.00 -11.50 10.25
N LEU A 91 12.23 -12.77 9.91
CA LEU A 91 13.49 -13.22 9.33
C LEU A 91 13.71 -12.58 7.96
N GLY A 92 12.71 -12.61 7.08
CA GLY A 92 12.81 -12.05 5.72
C GLY A 92 13.03 -10.54 5.72
N THR A 93 12.29 -9.78 6.52
CA THR A 93 12.43 -8.33 6.61
C THR A 93 13.78 -7.94 7.23
N PHE A 94 14.22 -8.64 8.27
CA PHE A 94 15.52 -8.41 8.89
C PHE A 94 16.68 -8.71 7.92
N SER A 95 16.64 -9.87 7.24
CA SER A 95 17.65 -10.23 6.25
C SER A 95 17.69 -9.27 5.06
N ALA A 96 16.53 -8.79 4.59
CA ALA A 96 16.45 -7.78 3.54
C ALA A 96 17.05 -6.44 3.99
N ALA A 97 16.71 -5.97 5.20
CA ALA A 97 17.26 -4.73 5.75
C ALA A 97 18.78 -4.81 5.95
N LEU A 98 19.28 -5.92 6.50
CA LEU A 98 20.72 -6.15 6.66
C LEU A 98 21.44 -6.13 5.30
N THR A 99 20.88 -6.81 4.30
CA THR A 99 21.45 -6.83 2.94
C THR A 99 21.45 -5.42 2.34
N ALA A 100 20.35 -4.68 2.46
CA ALA A 100 20.26 -3.30 1.95
C ALA A 100 21.29 -2.37 2.58
N VAL A 101 21.51 -2.47 3.89
CA VAL A 101 22.52 -1.67 4.61
C VAL A 101 23.93 -2.03 4.14
N LEU A 102 24.27 -3.31 4.00
CA LEU A 102 25.58 -3.75 3.50
C LEU A 102 25.84 -3.23 2.08
N PHE A 103 24.85 -3.35 1.17
CA PHE A 103 24.96 -2.82 -0.18
C PHE A 103 25.04 -1.30 -0.21
N SER A 104 24.35 -0.60 0.69
CA SER A 104 24.43 0.85 0.82
C SER A 104 25.84 1.33 1.19
N PHE A 105 26.59 0.55 1.97
CA PHE A 105 28.01 0.84 2.25
C PHE A 105 28.94 0.45 1.11
N LEU A 106 28.63 -0.62 0.38
CA LEU A 106 29.44 -1.09 -0.76
C LEU A 106 29.32 -0.17 -1.99
N PHE A 107 28.14 0.43 -2.20
CA PHE A 107 27.85 1.34 -3.31
C PHE A 107 27.21 2.64 -2.78
N PRO A 108 28.01 3.57 -2.22
CA PRO A 108 27.48 4.81 -1.68
C PRO A 108 26.84 5.66 -2.79
N SER A 109 25.52 5.88 -2.70
CA SER A 109 24.76 6.72 -3.62
C SER A 109 24.66 8.14 -3.08
N THR A 110 25.24 9.12 -3.79
CA THR A 110 25.07 10.55 -3.46
C THR A 110 23.77 11.07 -4.05
N LEU A 111 22.77 11.33 -3.21
CA LEU A 111 21.56 12.04 -3.62
C LEU A 111 21.88 13.54 -3.68
N HIS A 112 21.86 14.14 -4.87
CA HIS A 112 21.94 15.59 -5.00
C HIS A 112 20.64 16.20 -4.45
N LEU A 113 20.71 16.77 -3.24
CA LEU A 113 19.59 17.47 -2.60
C LEU A 113 19.17 18.66 -3.47
N THR A 114 18.02 18.53 -4.12
CA THR A 114 17.28 19.71 -4.61
C THR A 114 16.72 20.44 -3.39
N THR A 115 16.95 21.74 -3.30
CA THR A 115 16.68 22.71 -2.21
C THR A 115 15.24 22.78 -1.65
N ALA A 116 14.35 21.84 -1.98
CA ALA A 116 12.95 21.83 -1.55
C ALA A 116 12.68 21.00 -0.27
N ALA A 117 13.70 20.37 0.33
CA ALA A 117 13.54 19.41 1.43
C ALA A 117 13.75 19.99 2.84
N ASP A 118 13.95 21.30 3.00
CA ASP A 118 14.24 21.92 4.30
C ASP A 118 13.04 21.96 5.26
N SER A 119 11.83 21.62 4.80
CA SER A 119 10.60 21.69 5.62
C SER A 119 10.25 20.39 6.35
N ILE A 120 11.00 19.30 6.14
CA ILE A 120 10.76 18.02 6.82
C ILE A 120 11.92 17.80 7.79
N THR A 121 11.77 18.23 9.04
CA THR A 121 12.71 17.88 10.10
C THR A 121 12.63 16.37 10.36
N PRO A 122 13.70 15.60 10.10
CA PRO A 122 13.69 14.18 10.38
C PRO A 122 13.60 13.95 11.90
N PRO A 123 12.94 12.88 12.34
CA PRO A 123 12.88 12.54 13.77
C PRO A 123 14.30 12.33 14.31
N SER A 124 14.55 12.86 15.51
CA SER A 124 15.92 12.97 16.06
C SER A 124 16.37 11.69 16.77
N GLY A 125 15.44 10.75 17.04
CA GLY A 125 15.77 9.49 17.70
C GLY A 125 14.67 8.44 17.72
N ILE A 126 15.04 7.21 18.06
CA ILE A 126 14.13 6.05 18.10
C ILE A 126 12.99 6.23 19.10
N VAL A 127 13.25 6.90 20.24
CA VAL A 127 12.24 7.16 21.27
C VAL A 127 11.11 8.02 20.73
N GLU A 128 11.43 9.02 19.90
CA GLU A 128 10.44 9.88 19.26
C GLU A 128 9.58 9.08 18.28
N VAL A 129 10.19 8.21 17.48
CA VAL A 129 9.46 7.33 16.55
C VAL A 129 8.54 6.36 17.31
N LEU A 130 9.04 5.71 18.36
CA LEU A 130 8.24 4.79 19.19
C LEU A 130 7.07 5.52 19.88
N ARG A 131 7.31 6.74 20.40
CA ARG A 131 6.25 7.60 20.92
C ARG A 131 5.24 7.94 19.84
N GLY A 132 5.69 8.30 18.64
CA GLY A 132 4.83 8.58 17.49
C GLY A 132 3.95 7.38 17.12
N LEU A 133 4.51 6.18 17.08
CA LEU A 133 3.76 4.95 16.83
C LEU A 133 2.71 4.68 17.93
N LEU A 134 3.07 4.86 19.20
CA LEU A 134 2.13 4.69 20.32
C LEU A 134 0.98 5.69 20.25
N MET A 135 1.27 6.97 20.00
CA MET A 135 0.23 7.99 19.85
C MET A 135 -0.64 7.71 18.60
N SER A 136 -0.06 7.15 17.55
CA SER A 136 -0.79 6.72 16.34
C SER A 136 -1.73 5.54 16.59
N MET A 137 -1.44 4.67 17.58
CA MET A 137 -2.33 3.56 17.95
C MET A 137 -3.62 4.05 18.63
N VAL A 138 -3.55 5.16 19.37
CA VAL A 138 -4.66 5.70 20.16
C VAL A 138 -5.38 6.87 19.47
N SER A 139 -5.08 7.13 18.20
CA SER A 139 -5.76 8.17 17.42
C SER A 139 -7.26 7.87 17.26
N ASN A 140 -8.07 8.91 17.16
CA ASN A 140 -9.51 8.79 16.85
C ASN A 140 -9.70 8.02 15.53
N PRO A 141 -10.70 7.12 15.41
CA PRO A 141 -10.88 6.29 14.21
C PRO A 141 -11.18 7.10 12.93
N ILE A 142 -11.92 8.21 13.07
CA ILE A 142 -12.23 9.10 11.95
C ILE A 142 -10.96 9.83 11.51
N ASP A 143 -10.22 10.38 12.47
CA ASP A 143 -8.94 11.03 12.19
C ASP A 143 -7.94 10.07 11.53
N ALA A 144 -7.89 8.82 12.00
CA ALA A 144 -7.01 7.80 11.44
C ALA A 144 -7.34 7.49 9.97
N LEU A 145 -8.62 7.46 9.60
CA LEU A 145 -9.05 7.26 8.21
C LEU A 145 -8.75 8.48 7.34
N LEU A 146 -9.02 9.69 7.83
CA LEU A 146 -8.80 10.94 7.09
C LEU A 146 -7.32 11.18 6.79
N ASN A 147 -6.46 10.93 7.78
CA ASN A 147 -5.01 11.12 7.67
C ASN A 147 -4.25 9.88 7.19
N ALA A 148 -4.96 8.80 6.83
CA ALA A 148 -4.38 7.51 6.44
C ALA A 148 -3.34 6.96 7.46
N ASN A 149 -3.61 7.13 8.76
CA ASN A 149 -2.82 6.53 9.83
C ASN A 149 -3.13 5.03 9.93
N TYR A 150 -2.39 4.21 9.19
CA TYR A 150 -2.58 2.77 9.12
C TYR A 150 -2.44 2.06 10.47
N ILE A 151 -1.60 2.56 11.39
CA ILE A 151 -1.45 1.96 12.72
C ILE A 151 -2.76 2.10 13.50
N GLY A 152 -3.34 3.30 13.55
CA GLY A 152 -4.63 3.55 14.19
C GLY A 152 -5.76 2.77 13.51
N ILE A 153 -5.78 2.73 12.18
CA ILE A 153 -6.77 1.96 11.40
C ILE A 153 -6.73 0.48 11.79
N LEU A 154 -5.54 -0.14 11.88
CA LEU A 154 -5.41 -1.54 12.27
C LEU A 154 -5.91 -1.80 13.70
N VAL A 155 -5.57 -0.92 14.66
CA VAL A 155 -6.03 -1.04 16.06
C VAL A 155 -7.55 -1.00 16.13
N TRP A 156 -8.18 -0.04 15.46
CA TRP A 156 -9.64 0.07 15.42
C TRP A 156 -10.31 -1.06 14.65
N ALA A 157 -9.71 -1.52 13.54
CA ALA A 157 -10.20 -2.67 12.78
C ALA A 157 -10.24 -3.94 13.65
N VAL A 158 -9.18 -4.17 14.42
CA VAL A 158 -9.09 -5.30 15.35
C VAL A 158 -10.11 -5.16 16.48
N GLY A 159 -10.18 -3.99 17.12
CA GLY A 159 -11.11 -3.73 18.21
C GLY A 159 -12.58 -3.90 17.80
N LEU A 160 -12.99 -3.28 16.69
CA LEU A 160 -14.33 -3.42 16.14
C LEU A 160 -14.60 -4.84 15.64
N GLY A 161 -13.62 -5.49 15.01
CA GLY A 161 -13.73 -6.87 14.56
C GLY A 161 -14.02 -7.83 15.71
N PHE A 162 -13.34 -7.66 16.85
CA PHE A 162 -13.63 -8.43 18.07
C PHE A 162 -14.99 -8.11 18.67
N ALA A 163 -15.39 -6.83 18.71
CA ALA A 163 -16.72 -6.44 19.19
C ALA A 163 -17.84 -7.09 18.37
N LEU A 164 -17.73 -7.06 17.04
CA LEU A 164 -18.68 -7.68 16.11
C LEU A 164 -18.68 -9.20 16.20
N ARG A 165 -17.53 -9.82 16.48
CA ARG A 165 -17.42 -11.28 16.67
C ARG A 165 -18.30 -11.80 17.81
N HIS A 166 -18.52 -10.98 18.85
CA HIS A 166 -19.37 -11.28 20.00
C HIS A 166 -20.83 -10.82 19.81
N GLY A 167 -21.17 -10.16 18.70
CA GLY A 167 -22.53 -9.79 18.34
C GLY A 167 -23.37 -10.98 17.87
N ASN A 168 -24.71 -10.84 17.98
CA ASN A 168 -25.67 -11.87 17.60
C ASN A 168 -25.58 -12.22 16.10
N ASP A 169 -25.97 -13.45 15.72
CA ASP A 169 -25.79 -13.97 14.34
C ASP A 169 -26.49 -13.13 13.25
N THR A 170 -27.41 -12.25 13.62
CA THR A 170 -28.12 -11.32 12.73
C THR A 170 -27.28 -10.17 12.17
N THR A 171 -26.08 -9.89 12.72
CA THR A 171 -25.17 -8.82 12.24
C THR A 171 -23.99 -9.37 11.42
N LYS A 172 -23.90 -10.71 11.25
CA LYS A 172 -22.77 -11.42 10.63
C LYS A 172 -22.91 -11.68 9.12
N THR A 173 -24.07 -11.44 8.53
CA THR A 173 -24.34 -11.61 7.08
C THR A 173 -24.39 -10.27 6.38
#